data_AF-A0A2R7NIK9-F1
#
_entry.id   AF-A0A2R7NIK9-F1
#
_cell.length_a   1.000
_cell.length_b   1.000
_cell.length_c   1.000
_cell.angle_alpha   90.00
_cell.angle_beta   90.00
_cell.angle_gamma   90.00
#
_symmetry.space_group_name_H-M   'P 1'
#
loop_
_entity.id
_entity.type
_entity.pdbx_description
1 polymer ?
#
loop_
_entity_poly.entity_id
_entity_poly.type
_entity_poly.pdbx_seq_one_letter_code
_entity_poly.pdbx_strand_id
1 'polypeptide(L)'
;HLANYQIEKLMEALTDGYLRALGESTDERRSQIWSLLSTTESQLSEQFSRFAADFAKVDEAHARVSRLSVPIPFADKLLPAMTFDVRRALAIHARGIAHVVQNTSHLSPKDRAYMMTAELFLMQHTCHWYCKSKTVASARMLARHQTPHEQLVASVSAETRNAYLTLINGG
;
A
#
# COMPACT_ATOMS: atom_id res chain seq x y z
N HIS A 1 -16.33 -0.82 -0.65
CA HIS A 1 -15.72 0.29 0.11
C HIS A 1 -14.91 1.28 -0.76
N LEU A 2 -14.48 0.94 -1.98
CA LEU A 2 -13.67 1.84 -2.83
C LEU A 2 -14.45 2.71 -3.82
N ALA A 3 -15.76 2.50 -4.00
CA ALA A 3 -16.55 3.11 -5.09
C ALA A 3 -16.60 4.66 -5.10
N ASN A 4 -16.29 5.31 -3.97
CA ASN A 4 -16.30 6.77 -3.86
C ASN A 4 -14.91 7.41 -4.03
N TYR A 5 -13.87 6.60 -4.24
CA TYR A 5 -12.48 7.05 -4.29
C TYR A 5 -11.84 6.73 -5.64
N GLN A 6 -10.92 7.59 -6.08
CA GLN A 6 -10.14 7.42 -7.32
C GLN A 6 -8.76 6.82 -7.06
N ILE A 7 -8.57 6.11 -5.93
CA ILE A 7 -7.27 5.58 -5.50
C ILE A 7 -6.63 4.74 -6.61
N GLU A 8 -7.37 3.82 -7.23
CA GLU A 8 -6.83 2.95 -8.29
C GLU A 8 -6.36 3.75 -9.52
N LYS A 9 -7.16 4.71 -9.96
CA LYS A 9 -6.82 5.60 -11.09
C LYS A 9 -5.61 6.48 -10.78
N LEU A 10 -5.53 7.01 -9.56
CA LEU A 10 -4.40 7.84 -9.13
C LEU A 10 -3.13 6.99 -8.99
N MET A 11 -3.24 5.75 -8.50
CA MET A 11 -2.12 4.82 -8.44
C MET A 11 -1.56 4.52 -9.83
N GLU A 12 -2.42 4.20 -10.79
CA GLU A 12 -2.04 3.94 -12.19
C GLU A 12 -1.33 5.16 -12.80
N ALA A 13 -1.91 6.36 -12.62
CA ALA A 13 -1.31 7.60 -13.09
C ALA A 13 0.07 7.86 -12.49
N LEU A 14 0.28 7.53 -11.21
CA LEU A 14 1.58 7.65 -10.55
C LEU A 14 2.58 6.63 -11.09
N THR A 15 2.22 5.35 -11.19
CA THR A 15 3.14 4.31 -11.66
C THR A 15 3.60 4.57 -13.09
N ASP A 16 2.68 4.97 -13.99
CA ASP A 16 3.02 5.33 -15.36
C ASP A 16 3.86 6.60 -15.44
N GLY A 17 3.49 7.59 -14.61
CA GLY A 17 4.20 8.85 -14.51
C GLY A 17 5.64 8.70 -14.03
N TYR A 18 5.89 7.85 -13.03
CA TYR A 18 7.23 7.56 -12.54
C TYR A 18 8.10 6.92 -13.61
N LEU A 19 7.59 5.92 -14.34
CA LEU A 19 8.31 5.32 -15.45
C LEU A 19 8.67 6.35 -16.53
N ARG A 20 7.72 7.24 -16.85
CA ARG A 20 7.96 8.34 -17.80
C ARG A 20 9.03 9.30 -17.30
N ALA A 21 8.98 9.73 -16.05
CA ALA A 21 9.97 10.63 -15.47
C ALA A 21 11.37 10.00 -15.44
N LEU A 22 11.45 8.70 -15.15
CA LEU A 22 12.72 7.96 -15.15
C LEU A 22 13.31 7.76 -16.55
N GLY A 23 12.47 7.68 -17.59
CA GLY A 23 12.88 7.53 -18.98
C GLY A 23 13.10 8.85 -19.75
N GLU A 24 12.70 9.99 -19.19
CA GLU A 24 12.82 11.30 -19.86
C GLU A 24 14.28 11.77 -19.88
N SER A 25 14.77 12.18 -21.05
CA SER A 25 16.16 12.60 -21.26
C SER A 25 16.41 14.08 -20.92
N THR A 26 15.40 14.94 -21.09
CA THR A 26 15.52 16.39 -20.88
C THR A 26 15.21 16.76 -19.44
N ASP A 27 16.12 17.47 -18.77
CA ASP A 27 15.97 17.83 -17.35
C ASP A 27 14.76 18.76 -17.09
N GLU A 28 14.48 19.70 -18.00
CA GLU A 28 13.32 20.59 -17.88
C GLU A 28 12.01 19.80 -17.94
N ARG A 29 11.89 18.88 -18.90
CA ARG A 29 10.69 18.02 -19.04
C ARG A 29 10.54 17.08 -17.86
N ARG A 30 11.65 16.48 -17.41
CA ARG A 30 11.66 15.61 -16.24
C ARG A 30 11.15 16.34 -15.00
N SER A 31 11.60 17.58 -14.79
CA SER A 31 11.17 18.43 -13.69
C SER A 31 9.68 18.77 -13.76
N GLN A 32 9.14 19.04 -14.97
CA GLN A 32 7.71 19.24 -15.17
C GLN A 32 6.88 17.99 -14.83
N ILE A 33 7.34 16.80 -15.24
CA ILE A 33 6.68 15.54 -14.90
C ILE A 33 6.66 15.35 -13.38
N TRP A 34 7.79 15.56 -12.69
CA TRP A 34 7.84 15.46 -11.22
C TRP A 34 6.88 16.42 -10.52
N SER A 35 6.76 17.65 -11.00
CA SER A 35 5.82 18.63 -10.44
C SER A 35 4.36 18.22 -10.64
N LEU A 36 4.02 17.56 -11.74
CA LEU A 36 2.67 17.04 -11.94
C LEU A 36 2.41 15.86 -10.99
N LEU A 37 3.39 14.98 -10.83
CA LEU A 37 3.26 13.79 -9.99
C LEU A 37 3.12 14.13 -8.51
N SER A 38 3.79 15.18 -8.01
CA SER A 38 3.62 15.62 -6.61
C SER A 38 2.17 16.01 -6.28
N THR A 39 1.45 16.57 -7.26
CA THR A 39 0.03 16.90 -7.10
C THR A 39 -0.81 15.62 -7.01
N THR A 40 -0.55 14.64 -7.90
CA THR A 40 -1.22 13.34 -7.90
C THR A 40 -0.93 12.54 -6.62
N GLU A 41 0.33 12.54 -6.15
CA GLU A 41 0.76 11.95 -4.88
C GLU A 41 -0.05 12.52 -3.71
N SER A 42 -0.19 13.84 -3.64
CA SER A 42 -0.94 14.54 -2.59
C SER A 42 -2.43 14.18 -2.62
N GLN A 43 -3.05 14.19 -3.80
CA GLN A 43 -4.46 13.80 -3.97
C GLN A 43 -4.70 12.34 -3.57
N LEU A 44 -3.80 11.44 -3.94
CA LEU A 44 -3.89 10.04 -3.57
C LEU A 44 -3.77 9.86 -2.05
N SER A 45 -2.82 10.54 -1.42
CA SER A 45 -2.62 10.49 0.03
C SER A 45 -3.85 10.97 0.79
N GLU A 46 -4.46 12.08 0.36
CA GLU A 46 -5.67 12.62 0.96
C GLU A 46 -6.86 11.65 0.81
N GLN A 47 -7.09 11.14 -0.40
CA GLN A 47 -8.19 10.20 -0.65
C GLN A 47 -8.00 8.89 0.11
N PHE A 48 -6.78 8.35 0.15
CA PHE A 48 -6.51 7.12 0.88
C PHE A 48 -6.63 7.31 2.39
N SER A 49 -6.24 8.47 2.92
CA SER A 49 -6.43 8.80 4.35
C SER A 49 -7.91 8.86 4.72
N ARG A 50 -8.75 9.48 3.88
CA ARG A 50 -10.21 9.48 4.06
C ARG A 50 -10.80 8.08 3.96
N PHE A 51 -10.37 7.30 2.98
CA PHE A 51 -10.77 5.90 2.84
C PHE A 51 -10.44 5.08 4.10
N ALA A 52 -9.23 5.19 4.63
CA ALA A 52 -8.83 4.50 5.84
C ALA A 52 -9.67 4.94 7.06
N ALA A 53 -9.96 6.24 7.19
CA ALA A 53 -10.79 6.78 8.26
C ALA A 53 -12.26 6.30 8.18
N ASP A 54 -12.81 6.18 6.97
CA ASP A 54 -14.15 5.63 6.76
C ASP A 54 -14.19 4.12 7.00
N PHE A 55 -13.19 3.40 6.50
CA PHE A 55 -13.09 1.95 6.70
C PHE A 55 -12.88 1.57 8.17
N ALA A 56 -12.26 2.44 8.98
CA ALA A 56 -12.11 2.24 10.42
C ALA A 56 -13.47 2.08 11.15
N LYS A 57 -14.57 2.54 10.56
CA LYS A 57 -15.93 2.42 11.10
C LYS A 57 -16.56 1.04 10.84
N VAL A 58 -15.92 0.19 10.04
CA VAL A 58 -16.39 -1.19 9.79
C VAL A 58 -16.29 -1.99 11.09
N ASP A 59 -17.32 -2.79 11.35
CA ASP A 59 -17.37 -3.67 12.51
C ASP A 59 -16.17 -4.64 12.52
N GLU A 60 -15.58 -4.87 13.70
CA GLU A 60 -14.36 -5.64 13.83
C GLU A 60 -14.51 -7.07 13.28
N ALA A 61 -15.67 -7.70 13.47
CA ALA A 61 -15.91 -9.06 13.01
C ALA A 61 -15.80 -9.17 11.48
N HIS A 62 -16.13 -8.10 10.76
CA HIS A 62 -16.03 -8.04 9.29
C HIS A 62 -14.67 -7.53 8.79
N ALA A 63 -13.78 -7.12 9.70
CA ALA A 63 -12.45 -6.60 9.39
C ALA A 63 -11.31 -7.59 9.69
N ARG A 64 -11.62 -8.81 10.14
CA ARG A 64 -10.60 -9.84 10.42
C ARG A 64 -10.07 -10.46 9.13
N VAL A 65 -8.75 -10.52 9.02
CA VAL A 65 -8.02 -11.18 7.92
C VAL A 65 -7.28 -12.39 8.46
N SER A 66 -7.44 -13.55 7.83
CA SER A 66 -6.68 -14.75 8.19
C SER A 66 -5.20 -14.61 7.83
N ARG A 67 -4.31 -14.96 8.77
CA ARG A 67 -2.86 -15.03 8.59
C ARG A 67 -2.42 -16.27 7.82
N LEU A 68 -3.29 -17.28 7.72
CA LEU A 68 -2.98 -18.57 7.15
C LEU A 68 -2.80 -18.47 5.62
N SER A 69 -1.80 -19.17 5.10
CA SER A 69 -1.54 -19.30 3.66
C SER A 69 -2.57 -20.21 2.95
N VAL A 70 -3.38 -20.95 3.71
CA VAL A 70 -4.40 -21.89 3.19
C VAL A 70 -5.74 -21.58 3.87
N PRO A 71 -6.87 -21.59 3.14
CA PRO A 71 -8.19 -21.44 3.77
C PRO A 71 -8.49 -22.67 4.64
N ILE A 72 -8.56 -22.46 5.95
CA ILE A 72 -9.05 -23.47 6.90
C ILE A 72 -10.48 -23.07 7.30
N PRO A 73 -11.50 -23.93 7.08
CA PRO A 73 -12.86 -23.66 7.53
C PRO A 73 -12.90 -23.39 9.05
N PHE A 74 -13.62 -22.36 9.49
CA PHE A 74 -13.80 -21.97 10.90
C PHE A 74 -12.55 -21.45 11.65
N ALA A 75 -11.48 -21.06 10.95
CA ALA A 75 -10.26 -20.52 11.57
C ALA A 75 -10.49 -19.25 12.42
N ASP A 76 -11.48 -18.45 12.03
CA ASP A 76 -11.97 -17.24 12.68
C ASP A 76 -12.57 -17.48 14.07
N LYS A 77 -13.06 -18.69 14.36
CA LYS A 77 -13.65 -19.06 15.66
C LYS A 77 -12.68 -19.72 16.64
N LEU A 78 -11.55 -20.27 16.15
CA LEU A 78 -10.68 -21.11 16.97
C LEU A 78 -9.37 -20.45 17.39
N LEU A 79 -8.87 -19.43 16.69
CA LEU A 79 -7.58 -18.79 17.03
C LEU A 79 -7.53 -17.30 16.65
N PRO A 80 -7.89 -16.36 17.56
CA PRO A 80 -7.70 -14.92 17.35
C PRO A 80 -6.25 -14.55 17.00
N ALA A 81 -5.28 -15.32 17.50
CA ALA A 81 -3.86 -15.22 17.18
C ALA A 81 -3.50 -15.52 15.70
N MET A 82 -4.44 -16.05 14.92
CA MET A 82 -4.26 -16.37 13.50
C MET A 82 -4.95 -15.37 12.57
N THR A 83 -5.46 -14.26 13.08
CA THR A 83 -6.00 -13.17 12.27
C THR A 83 -5.41 -11.82 12.66
N PHE A 84 -5.49 -10.83 11.78
CA PHE A 84 -5.22 -9.43 12.12
C PHE A 84 -6.39 -8.55 11.67
N ASP A 85 -6.47 -7.35 12.23
CA ASP A 85 -7.48 -6.35 11.88
C ASP A 85 -7.00 -5.49 10.69
N VAL A 86 -7.69 -5.58 9.55
CA VAL A 86 -7.33 -4.83 8.34
C VAL A 86 -7.50 -3.32 8.52
N ARG A 87 -8.35 -2.85 9.45
CA ARG A 87 -8.48 -1.42 9.76
C ARG A 87 -7.14 -0.85 10.24
N ARG A 88 -6.43 -1.61 11.09
CA ARG A 88 -5.07 -1.25 11.55
C ARG A 88 -4.08 -1.24 10.38
N ALA A 89 -4.17 -2.19 9.45
CA ALA A 89 -3.30 -2.26 8.28
C ALA A 89 -3.52 -1.07 7.34
N LEU A 90 -4.76 -0.70 7.06
CA LEU A 90 -5.10 0.47 6.24
C LEU A 90 -4.62 1.78 6.89
N ALA A 91 -4.72 1.90 8.22
CA ALA A 91 -4.18 3.04 8.94
C ALA A 91 -2.64 3.11 8.85
N ILE A 92 -1.94 1.97 8.85
CA ILE A 92 -0.49 1.92 8.61
C ILE A 92 -0.17 2.42 7.21
N HIS A 93 -0.85 1.91 6.18
CA HIS A 93 -0.65 2.34 4.79
C HIS A 93 -0.93 3.83 4.59
N ALA A 94 -1.99 4.37 5.22
CA ALA A 94 -2.31 5.78 5.10
C ALA A 94 -1.20 6.68 5.68
N ARG A 95 -0.63 6.29 6.83
CA ARG A 95 0.52 6.99 7.41
C ARG A 95 1.77 6.85 6.54
N GLY A 96 2.06 5.65 6.02
CA GLY A 96 3.20 5.39 5.14
C GLY A 96 3.16 6.24 3.87
N ILE A 97 2.02 6.24 3.17
CA ILE A 97 1.82 7.05 1.98
C ILE A 97 1.97 8.55 2.31
N ALA A 98 1.31 9.03 3.38
CA ALA A 98 1.43 10.44 3.79
C ALA A 98 2.87 10.83 4.15
N HIS A 99 3.62 9.94 4.80
CA HIS A 99 5.02 10.17 5.13
C HIS A 99 5.88 10.34 3.88
N VAL A 100 5.70 9.49 2.85
CA VAL A 100 6.45 9.62 1.60
C VAL A 100 6.08 10.91 0.84
N VAL A 101 4.81 11.32 0.85
CA VAL A 101 4.39 12.62 0.26
C VAL A 101 5.06 13.79 0.97
N GLN A 102 5.09 13.79 2.30
CA GLN A 102 5.73 14.85 3.09
C GLN A 102 7.24 14.91 2.85
N ASN A 103 7.86 13.76 2.54
CA ASN A 103 9.28 13.62 2.21
C ASN A 103 10.21 14.31 3.23
N THR A 104 9.91 14.18 4.53
CA THR A 104 10.71 14.78 5.61
C THR A 104 12.15 14.28 5.66
N SER A 105 12.40 13.10 5.08
CA SER A 105 13.73 12.52 4.93
C SER A 105 14.50 13.05 3.71
N HIS A 106 13.93 14.02 2.98
CA HIS A 106 14.53 14.66 1.81
C HIS A 106 15.06 13.67 0.75
N LEU A 107 14.30 12.60 0.49
CA LEU A 107 14.64 11.63 -0.54
C LEU A 107 14.74 12.32 -1.91
N SER A 108 15.64 11.81 -2.75
CA SER A 108 15.70 12.20 -4.15
C SER A 108 14.37 11.87 -4.85
N PRO A 109 13.98 12.57 -5.94
CA PRO A 109 12.73 12.27 -6.64
C PRO A 109 12.60 10.80 -7.06
N LYS A 110 13.71 10.19 -7.49
CA LYS A 110 13.78 8.77 -7.87
C LYS A 110 13.54 7.85 -6.67
N ASP A 111 14.23 8.08 -5.55
CA ASP A 111 14.09 7.23 -4.37
C ASP A 111 12.70 7.39 -3.73
N ARG A 112 12.16 8.61 -3.75
CA ARG A 112 10.79 8.90 -3.31
C ARG A 112 9.77 8.16 -4.18
N ALA A 113 9.92 8.21 -5.51
CA ALA A 113 9.04 7.49 -6.44
C ALA A 113 9.10 5.98 -6.24
N TYR A 114 10.30 5.42 -6.01
CA TYR A 114 10.49 4.02 -5.70
C TYR A 114 9.77 3.63 -4.40
N MET A 115 9.99 4.39 -3.32
CA MET A 115 9.37 4.13 -2.02
C MET A 115 7.85 4.30 -2.08
N MET A 116 7.34 5.35 -2.74
CA MET A 116 5.91 5.54 -2.95
C MET A 116 5.31 4.34 -3.70
N THR A 117 5.96 3.88 -4.76
CA THR A 117 5.50 2.70 -5.51
C THR A 117 5.42 1.46 -4.61
N ALA A 118 6.41 1.25 -3.75
CA ALA A 118 6.41 0.15 -2.79
C ALA A 118 5.26 0.25 -1.78
N GLU A 119 5.03 1.44 -1.19
CA GLU A 119 3.93 1.69 -0.25
C GLU A 119 2.56 1.39 -0.90
N LEU A 120 2.37 1.86 -2.14
CA LEU A 120 1.14 1.63 -2.90
C LEU A 120 0.91 0.16 -3.25
N PHE A 121 1.97 -0.56 -3.64
CA PHE A 121 1.88 -1.98 -3.94
C PHE A 121 1.66 -2.83 -2.68
N LEU A 122 2.27 -2.48 -1.54
CA LEU A 122 2.02 -3.18 -0.28
C LEU A 122 0.58 -2.95 0.22
N MET A 123 0.07 -1.73 0.04
CA MET A 123 -1.33 -1.41 0.27
C MET A 123 -2.25 -2.24 -0.62
N GLN A 124 -2.00 -2.28 -1.93
CA GLN A 124 -2.79 -3.06 -2.88
C GLN A 124 -2.75 -4.55 -2.54
N HIS A 125 -1.57 -5.09 -2.19
CA HIS A 125 -1.42 -6.48 -1.74
C HIS A 125 -2.28 -6.75 -0.50
N THR A 126 -2.24 -5.87 0.50
CA THR A 126 -3.05 -5.99 1.73
C THR A 126 -4.54 -6.00 1.44
N CYS A 127 -5.01 -5.13 0.54
CA CYS A 127 -6.42 -5.11 0.11
C CYS A 127 -6.83 -6.42 -0.58
N HIS A 128 -5.96 -7.00 -1.43
CA HIS A 128 -6.23 -8.30 -2.05
C HIS A 128 -6.20 -9.45 -1.04
N TRP A 129 -5.33 -9.36 -0.03
CA TRP A 129 -5.31 -10.34 1.06
C TRP A 129 -6.64 -10.32 1.81
N TYR A 130 -7.15 -9.15 2.17
CA TYR A 130 -8.45 -9.01 2.81
C TYR A 130 -9.60 -9.56 1.94
N CYS A 131 -9.65 -9.19 0.66
CA CYS A 131 -10.71 -9.65 -0.23
C CYS A 131 -10.63 -11.14 -0.60
N LYS A 132 -9.45 -11.77 -0.45
CA LYS A 132 -9.15 -13.15 -0.86
C LYS A 132 -8.28 -13.86 0.18
N SER A 133 -6.96 -13.94 -0.05
CA SER A 133 -6.01 -14.61 0.84
C SER A 133 -4.58 -14.11 0.59
N LYS A 134 -3.67 -14.36 1.54
CA LYS A 134 -2.25 -14.00 1.41
C LYS A 134 -1.65 -14.59 0.14
N THR A 135 -1.94 -15.86 -0.13
CA THR A 135 -1.39 -16.61 -1.27
C THR A 135 -1.84 -16.00 -2.59
N VAL A 136 -3.13 -15.66 -2.72
CA VAL A 136 -3.66 -15.00 -3.92
C VAL A 136 -3.04 -13.62 -4.11
N ALA A 137 -2.94 -12.83 -3.03
CA ALA A 137 -2.33 -11.50 -3.08
C ALA A 137 -0.85 -11.56 -3.49
N SER A 138 -0.07 -12.48 -2.89
CA SER A 138 1.35 -12.66 -3.20
C SER A 138 1.57 -13.20 -4.62
N ALA A 139 0.77 -14.16 -5.07
CA ALA A 139 0.83 -14.66 -6.45
C ALA A 139 0.51 -13.56 -7.46
N ARG A 140 -0.52 -12.74 -7.19
CA ARG A 140 -0.86 -11.58 -8.01
C ARG A 140 0.28 -10.56 -8.08
N MET A 141 0.91 -10.27 -6.94
CA MET A 141 2.03 -9.33 -6.84
C MET A 141 3.23 -9.82 -7.67
N LEU A 142 3.58 -11.10 -7.53
CA LEU A 142 4.66 -11.71 -8.30
C LEU A 142 4.35 -11.72 -9.80
N ALA A 143 3.13 -12.10 -10.19
CA ALA A 143 2.75 -12.19 -11.60
C ALA A 143 2.71 -10.82 -12.30
N ARG A 144 2.25 -9.76 -11.62
CA ARG A 144 2.11 -8.42 -12.22
C ARG A 144 3.37 -7.58 -12.15
N HIS A 145 4.10 -7.66 -11.05
CA HIS A 145 5.16 -6.72 -10.71
C HIS A 145 6.50 -7.41 -10.44
N GLN A 146 6.57 -8.75 -10.60
CA GLN A 146 7.80 -9.54 -10.43
C GLN A 146 8.50 -9.29 -9.08
N THR A 147 7.73 -8.94 -8.06
CA THR A 147 8.23 -8.56 -6.74
C THR A 147 7.66 -9.53 -5.70
N PRO A 148 8.49 -10.41 -5.11
CA PRO A 148 8.08 -11.24 -3.97
C PRO A 148 7.63 -10.37 -2.78
N HIS A 149 6.68 -10.87 -1.99
CA HIS A 149 6.12 -10.12 -0.85
C HIS A 149 7.19 -9.66 0.16
N GLU A 150 8.20 -10.48 0.44
CA GLU A 150 9.29 -10.11 1.35
C GLU A 150 10.12 -8.94 0.83
N GLN A 151 10.44 -8.96 -0.46
CA GLN A 151 11.12 -7.84 -1.11
C GLN A 151 10.24 -6.58 -1.07
N LEU A 152 8.94 -6.71 -1.37
CA LEU A 152 8.00 -5.59 -1.30
C LEU A 152 7.95 -4.95 0.10
N VAL A 153 7.88 -5.77 1.15
CA VAL A 153 7.90 -5.29 2.54
C VAL A 153 9.26 -4.68 2.90
N ALA A 154 10.36 -5.15 2.33
CA ALA A 154 11.67 -4.55 2.55
C ALA A 154 11.82 -3.15 1.89
N SER A 155 11.08 -2.90 0.80
CA SER A 155 11.16 -1.69 -0.02
C SER A 155 10.33 -0.49 0.47
N VAL A 156 9.41 -0.69 1.42
CA VAL A 156 8.63 0.42 2.02
C VAL A 156 9.46 1.19 3.07
N SER A 157 8.91 2.30 3.58
CA SER A 157 9.55 3.04 4.68
C SER A 157 9.78 2.15 5.91
N ALA A 158 10.79 2.48 6.72
CA ALA A 158 11.13 1.68 7.90
C ALA A 158 9.96 1.65 8.90
N GLU A 159 9.28 2.78 9.05
CA GLU A 159 8.10 2.97 9.88
C GLU A 159 6.94 2.08 9.43
N THR A 160 6.59 2.10 8.14
CA THR A 160 5.57 1.21 7.57
C THR A 160 5.97 -0.25 7.79
N ARG A 161 7.20 -0.63 7.41
CA ARG A 161 7.68 -2.00 7.49
C ARG A 161 7.55 -2.56 8.90
N ASN A 162 8.04 -1.83 9.90
CA ASN A 162 8.03 -2.27 11.29
C ASN A 162 6.59 -2.42 11.80
N ALA A 163 5.76 -1.39 11.63
CA ALA A 163 4.38 -1.43 12.07
C ALA A 163 3.56 -2.53 11.38
N TYR A 164 3.77 -2.73 10.08
CA TYR A 164 3.10 -3.74 9.28
C TYR A 164 3.48 -5.16 9.72
N LEU A 165 4.79 -5.43 9.86
CA LEU A 165 5.29 -6.73 10.31
C LEU A 165 4.81 -7.08 11.72
N THR A 166 4.84 -6.12 12.66
CA THR A 166 4.27 -6.31 14.00
C THR A 166 2.81 -6.72 13.92
N LEU A 167 1.99 -6.02 13.13
CA LEU A 167 0.57 -6.32 12.99
C LEU A 167 0.30 -7.72 12.41
N ILE A 168 0.99 -8.09 11.32
CA ILE A 168 0.70 -9.36 10.64
C ILE A 168 1.29 -10.57 11.35
N ASN A 169 2.28 -10.38 12.24
CA ASN A 169 2.91 -11.44 13.02
C ASN A 169 2.35 -11.63 14.44
N GLY A 170 1.40 -10.79 14.89
CA GLY A 170 0.75 -11.00 16.18
C GLY A 170 1.20 -10.12 17.33
N GLY A 171 1.86 -9.01 17.04
CA GLY A 171 2.04 -7.94 18.03
C GLY A 171 0.82 -7.04 18.20
#